data_AF-A0A6L8EH09-F1
#
_entry.id   AF-A0A6L8EH09-F1
#
_cell.length_a   1.000
_cell.length_b   1.000
_cell.length_c   1.000
_cell.angle_alpha   90.00
_cell.angle_beta   90.00
_cell.angle_gamma   90.00
#
_symmetry.space_group_name_H-M   'P 1'
#
loop_
_entity.id
_entity.type
_entity.pdbx_description
1 polymer ?
#
loop_
_entity_poly.entity_id
_entity_poly.type
_entity_poly.pdbx_seq_one_letter_code
_entity_poly.pdbx_strand_id
1 'polypeptide(L)'
;MNPLLTYAVLKDKQREIRDSFPENLRLRTQRAISWIGRAEQAGDDDGKFIFLWIAFNAAYADERDFQIEPPLAMDSFKSYFGKVVTLDADKRIYNAIWGNFSGPIHQLMKNEFVFKPFWKHQNGMKGYKDWEVRFQRELRAFKQIVSRKTNDNTKRALALVFDRLYVLRNQLVHGGATWDSEVNRNQVRDGAAILAFLIPVFVDVMMSHPGGDWGQPFYPVVSRNSAYSGV
;
A
#
# COMPACT_ATOMS: atom_id res chain seq x y z
N MET A 1 11.90 -5.90 20.30
CA MET A 1 12.49 -5.89 18.94
C MET A 1 11.61 -6.78 18.08
N ASN A 2 10.91 -6.22 17.09
CA ASN A 2 10.05 -7.02 16.20
C ASN A 2 10.98 -7.73 15.20
N PRO A 3 11.08 -9.06 15.16
CA PRO A 3 11.85 -9.72 14.10
C PRO A 3 11.23 -9.30 12.76
N LEU A 4 12.05 -8.73 11.88
CA LEU A 4 11.61 -8.33 10.54
C LEU A 4 10.94 -9.53 9.87
N LEU A 5 9.69 -9.37 9.45
CA LEU A 5 8.98 -10.35 8.64
C LEU A 5 9.61 -10.36 7.24
N THR A 6 10.68 -11.13 7.09
CA THR A 6 11.38 -11.26 5.79
C THR A 6 10.60 -12.16 4.85
N TYR A 7 11.00 -12.14 3.56
CA TYR A 7 10.53 -13.09 2.56
C TYR A 7 10.65 -14.54 3.06
N ALA A 8 11.81 -14.92 3.62
CA ALA A 8 12.03 -16.29 4.08
C ALA A 8 11.04 -16.68 5.18
N VAL A 9 10.89 -15.83 6.21
CA VAL A 9 9.95 -16.05 7.32
C VAL A 9 8.51 -16.17 6.83
N LEU A 10 8.07 -15.24 5.96
CA LEU A 10 6.72 -15.28 5.40
C LEU A 10 6.51 -16.51 4.50
N LYS A 11 7.54 -16.91 3.73
CA LYS A 11 7.45 -18.03 2.81
C LYS A 11 7.35 -19.35 3.54
N ASP A 12 8.09 -19.50 4.63
CA ASP A 12 8.06 -20.70 5.46
C ASP A 12 6.73 -20.81 6.20
N LYS A 13 6.27 -19.72 6.83
CA LYS A 13 4.92 -19.66 7.41
C LYS A 13 3.85 -20.01 6.37
N GLN A 14 3.91 -19.42 5.17
CA GLN A 14 2.97 -19.73 4.09
C GLN A 14 2.99 -21.23 3.78
N ARG A 15 4.16 -21.85 3.60
CA ARG A 15 4.26 -23.27 3.26
C ARG A 15 3.60 -24.17 4.32
N GLU A 16 3.77 -23.81 5.59
CA GLU A 16 3.22 -24.55 6.72
C GLU A 16 1.68 -24.52 6.75
N ILE A 17 1.06 -23.36 6.52
CA ILE A 17 -0.38 -23.19 6.78
C ILE A 17 -1.24 -23.06 5.51
N ARG A 18 -0.64 -22.88 4.32
CA ARG A 18 -1.37 -22.56 3.08
C ARG A 18 -2.40 -23.59 2.68
N ASP A 19 -2.24 -24.86 3.07
CA ASP A 19 -3.16 -25.91 2.63
C ASP A 19 -4.58 -25.71 3.15
N SER A 20 -4.71 -24.98 4.26
CA SER A 20 -5.99 -24.53 4.82
C SER A 20 -6.58 -23.28 4.15
N PHE A 21 -5.84 -22.59 3.26
CA PHE A 21 -6.28 -21.32 2.71
C PHE A 21 -7.34 -21.49 1.62
N PRO A 22 -8.38 -20.64 1.60
CA PRO A 22 -9.20 -20.41 0.42
C PRO A 22 -8.32 -20.05 -0.78
N GLU A 23 -8.73 -20.46 -1.98
CA GLU A 23 -7.94 -20.29 -3.21
C GLU A 23 -7.49 -18.84 -3.44
N ASN A 24 -8.39 -17.89 -3.24
CA ASN A 24 -8.10 -16.46 -3.40
C ASN A 24 -7.01 -15.97 -2.45
N LEU A 25 -7.09 -16.35 -1.17
CA LEU A 25 -6.08 -15.98 -0.19
C LEU A 25 -4.73 -16.62 -0.52
N ARG A 26 -4.74 -17.89 -0.95
CA ARG A 26 -3.54 -18.60 -1.39
C ARG A 26 -2.87 -17.86 -2.53
N LEU A 27 -3.62 -17.45 -3.56
CA LEU A 27 -3.07 -16.73 -4.71
C LEU A 27 -2.53 -15.35 -4.34
N ARG A 28 -3.29 -14.56 -3.56
CA ARG A 28 -2.88 -13.22 -3.07
C ARG A 28 -1.58 -13.29 -2.28
N THR A 29 -1.54 -14.14 -1.26
CA THR A 29 -0.36 -14.28 -0.39
C THR A 29 0.84 -14.82 -1.16
N GLN A 30 0.65 -15.76 -2.09
CA GLN A 30 1.73 -16.27 -2.94
C GLN A 30 2.35 -15.16 -3.80
N ARG A 31 1.53 -14.36 -4.47
CA ARG A 31 2.00 -13.25 -5.30
C ARG A 31 2.66 -12.16 -4.46
N ALA A 32 2.04 -11.76 -3.36
CA ALA A 32 2.57 -10.74 -2.47
C ALA A 32 3.94 -11.13 -1.90
N ILE A 33 4.08 -12.35 -1.37
CA ILE A 33 5.34 -12.87 -0.83
C ILE A 33 6.41 -12.93 -1.93
N SER A 34 6.07 -13.35 -3.15
CA SER A 34 7.02 -13.36 -4.27
C SER A 34 7.60 -11.97 -4.55
N TRP A 35 6.76 -10.93 -4.53
CA TRP A 35 7.21 -9.56 -4.77
C TRP A 35 7.95 -8.93 -3.58
N ILE A 36 7.60 -9.32 -2.35
CA ILE A 36 8.41 -8.99 -1.16
C ILE A 36 9.83 -9.55 -1.31
N GLY A 37 9.97 -10.82 -1.72
CA GLY A 37 11.28 -11.41 -1.97
C GLY A 37 12.07 -10.69 -3.06
N ARG A 38 11.41 -10.21 -4.11
CA ARG A 38 12.07 -9.40 -5.14
C ARG A 38 12.50 -8.04 -4.60
N ALA A 39 11.69 -7.41 -3.75
CA ALA A 39 12.01 -6.13 -3.12
C ALA A 39 13.22 -6.22 -2.17
N GLU A 40 13.39 -7.33 -1.45
CA GLU A 40 14.56 -7.56 -0.57
C GLU A 40 15.88 -7.67 -1.34
N GLN A 41 15.81 -8.08 -2.61
CA GLN A 41 16.97 -8.23 -3.49
C GLN A 41 17.25 -6.97 -4.33
N ALA A 42 16.41 -5.94 -4.25
CA ALA A 42 16.60 -4.70 -5.01
C ALA A 42 17.85 -3.97 -4.50
N GLY A 43 18.71 -3.54 -5.44
CA GLY A 43 19.93 -2.77 -5.14
C GLY A 43 19.67 -1.27 -4.93
N ASP A 44 18.44 -0.82 -5.15
CA ASP A 44 18.05 0.58 -5.15
C ASP A 44 16.63 0.78 -4.57
N ASP A 45 16.36 1.98 -4.04
CA ASP A 45 15.08 2.30 -3.41
C ASP A 45 13.92 2.40 -4.41
N ASP A 46 14.16 2.79 -5.68
CA ASP A 46 13.12 2.92 -6.70
C ASP A 46 12.53 1.54 -7.03
N GLY A 47 13.41 0.58 -7.35
CA GLY A 47 13.05 -0.81 -7.57
C GLY A 47 12.38 -1.41 -6.35
N LYS A 48 12.95 -1.22 -5.16
CA LYS A 48 12.36 -1.68 -3.90
C LYS A 48 10.95 -1.15 -3.68
N PHE A 49 10.77 0.17 -3.87
CA PHE A 49 9.47 0.83 -3.75
C PHE A 49 8.45 0.24 -4.72
N ILE A 50 8.80 0.11 -6.00
CA ILE A 50 7.91 -0.44 -7.04
C ILE A 50 7.55 -1.89 -6.72
N PHE A 51 8.51 -2.74 -6.37
CA PHE A 51 8.26 -4.14 -6.04
C PHE A 51 7.36 -4.29 -4.82
N LEU A 52 7.54 -3.47 -3.78
CA LEU A 52 6.65 -3.45 -2.62
C LEU A 52 5.25 -2.92 -2.96
N TRP A 53 5.14 -1.96 -3.87
CA TRP A 53 3.85 -1.51 -4.37
C TRP A 53 3.12 -2.62 -5.14
N ILE A 54 3.85 -3.42 -5.93
CA ILE A 54 3.27 -4.58 -6.61
C ILE A 54 2.84 -5.65 -5.58
N ALA A 55 3.65 -5.90 -4.55
CA ALA A 55 3.30 -6.80 -3.46
C ALA A 55 2.02 -6.34 -2.74
N PHE A 56 1.89 -5.03 -2.49
CA PHE A 56 0.69 -4.44 -1.93
C PHE A 56 -0.52 -4.64 -2.83
N ASN A 57 -0.42 -4.35 -4.13
CA ASN A 57 -1.48 -4.61 -5.10
C ASN A 57 -1.89 -6.09 -5.11
N ALA A 58 -0.94 -7.02 -5.02
CA ALA A 58 -1.23 -8.45 -4.96
C ALA A 58 -2.00 -8.86 -3.69
N ALA A 59 -1.73 -8.21 -2.55
CA ALA A 59 -2.42 -8.45 -1.29
C ALA A 59 -3.82 -7.82 -1.27
N TYR A 60 -3.94 -6.58 -1.75
CA TYR A 60 -5.11 -5.73 -1.56
C TYR A 60 -6.07 -5.66 -2.75
N ALA A 61 -5.57 -5.59 -4.01
CA ALA A 61 -6.39 -5.21 -5.16
C ALA A 61 -7.54 -6.20 -5.38
N ASP A 62 -8.75 -5.67 -5.60
CA ASP A 62 -9.98 -6.45 -5.67
C ASP A 62 -10.59 -6.35 -7.07
N GLU A 63 -11.24 -7.42 -7.55
CA GLU A 63 -11.95 -7.39 -8.85
C GLU A 63 -12.96 -6.24 -8.96
N ARG A 64 -13.52 -5.78 -7.83
CA ARG A 64 -14.45 -4.63 -7.80
C ARG A 64 -13.80 -3.33 -8.30
N ASP A 65 -12.47 -3.27 -8.34
CA ASP A 65 -11.72 -2.16 -8.93
C ASP A 65 -11.83 -2.12 -10.48
N PHE A 66 -12.33 -3.16 -11.17
CA PHE A 66 -12.59 -3.14 -12.61
C PHE A 66 -13.69 -2.15 -13.03
N GLN A 67 -14.63 -1.84 -12.14
CA GLN A 67 -15.80 -1.00 -12.44
C GLN A 67 -15.70 0.42 -11.85
N ILE A 68 -14.58 0.72 -11.20
CA ILE A 68 -14.38 1.95 -10.46
C ILE A 68 -13.53 2.91 -11.30
N GLU A 69 -14.10 4.07 -11.66
CA GLU A 69 -13.31 5.17 -12.19
C GLU A 69 -12.26 5.66 -11.17
N PRO A 70 -11.17 6.32 -11.61
CA PRO A 70 -10.03 6.72 -10.76
C PRO A 70 -10.30 7.46 -9.43
N PRO A 71 -11.47 8.08 -9.16
CA PRO A 71 -11.78 8.65 -7.84
C PRO A 71 -12.11 7.64 -6.74
N LEU A 72 -12.67 6.44 -7.01
CA LEU A 72 -13.11 5.54 -5.92
C LEU A 72 -12.03 4.62 -5.33
N ALA A 73 -10.79 4.64 -5.86
CA ALA A 73 -9.65 3.91 -5.29
C ALA A 73 -9.32 4.34 -3.84
N MET A 74 -9.74 5.53 -3.40
CA MET A 74 -9.56 6.00 -2.01
C MET A 74 -10.52 5.35 -1.02
N ASP A 75 -11.71 4.92 -1.44
CA ASP A 75 -12.65 4.24 -0.54
C ASP A 75 -12.32 2.75 -0.39
N SER A 76 -11.76 2.13 -1.43
CA SER A 76 -11.30 0.74 -1.35
C SER A 76 -10.13 0.58 -0.36
N PHE A 77 -9.20 1.55 -0.26
CA PHE A 77 -8.14 1.52 0.75
C PHE A 77 -8.68 1.52 2.20
N LYS A 78 -9.74 2.27 2.48
CA LYS A 78 -10.29 2.42 3.84
C LYS A 78 -10.83 1.10 4.38
N SER A 79 -11.55 0.33 3.56
CA SER A 79 -12.11 -0.97 3.98
C SER A 79 -10.98 -1.96 4.29
N TYR A 80 -9.98 -2.03 3.42
CA TYR A 80 -8.82 -2.90 3.61
C TYR A 80 -8.01 -2.53 4.86
N PHE A 81 -7.63 -1.25 5.02
CA PHE A 81 -6.92 -0.79 6.21
C PHE A 81 -7.76 -0.97 7.47
N GLY A 82 -9.09 -0.80 7.36
CA GLY A 82 -10.04 -1.13 8.39
C GLY A 82 -9.89 -2.57 8.89
N LYS A 83 -9.83 -3.53 7.97
CA LYS A 83 -9.68 -4.95 8.26
C LYS A 83 -8.29 -5.28 8.84
N VAL A 84 -7.20 -4.91 8.16
CA VAL A 84 -5.85 -5.28 8.62
C VAL A 84 -5.47 -4.64 9.97
N VAL A 85 -5.88 -3.40 10.23
CA VAL A 85 -5.65 -2.75 11.53
C VAL A 85 -6.46 -3.41 12.66
N THR A 86 -7.66 -3.90 12.36
CA THR A 86 -8.51 -4.55 13.36
C THR A 86 -8.00 -5.95 13.70
N LEU A 87 -7.44 -6.67 12.73
CA LEU A 87 -6.92 -8.03 12.89
C LEU A 87 -5.46 -8.10 13.36
N ASP A 88 -4.73 -6.97 13.38
CA ASP A 88 -3.35 -6.91 13.87
C ASP A 88 -3.29 -6.87 15.41
N ALA A 89 -3.48 -8.03 16.04
CA ALA A 89 -3.52 -8.20 17.50
C ALA A 89 -2.29 -7.63 18.22
N ASP A 90 -1.11 -7.79 17.61
CA ASP A 90 0.18 -7.32 18.16
C ASP A 90 0.40 -5.81 17.99
N LYS A 91 -0.55 -5.10 17.36
CA LYS A 91 -0.48 -3.64 17.12
C LYS A 91 0.79 -3.21 16.38
N ARG A 92 1.34 -4.07 15.53
CA ARG A 92 2.54 -3.81 14.71
C ARG A 92 2.33 -2.62 13.77
N ILE A 93 1.18 -2.54 13.13
CA ILE A 93 0.78 -1.44 12.24
C ILE A 93 0.64 -0.14 13.05
N TYR A 94 -0.05 -0.20 14.19
CA TYR A 94 -0.23 0.95 15.08
C TYR A 94 1.14 1.50 15.54
N ASN A 95 2.03 0.62 16.00
CA ASN A 95 3.36 0.99 16.47
C ASN A 95 4.23 1.55 15.34
N ALA A 96 4.07 1.06 14.11
CA ALA A 96 4.76 1.59 12.95
C ALA A 96 4.34 3.03 12.65
N ILE A 97 3.04 3.30 12.60
CA ILE A 97 2.49 4.63 12.26
C ILE A 97 2.84 5.66 13.35
N TRP A 98 2.72 5.28 14.62
CA TRP A 98 2.87 6.23 15.74
C TRP A 98 4.24 6.26 16.40
N GLY A 99 5.09 5.27 16.10
CA GLY A 99 6.46 5.17 16.55
C GLY A 99 7.42 5.29 15.36
N ASN A 100 7.79 4.14 14.79
CA ASN A 100 8.90 3.98 13.85
C ASN A 100 8.89 4.97 12.67
N PHE A 101 7.72 5.24 12.09
CA PHE A 101 7.57 6.09 10.90
C PHE A 101 6.91 7.43 11.18
N SER A 102 6.69 7.79 12.45
CA SER A 102 6.02 9.05 12.79
C SER A 102 6.70 10.27 12.15
N GLY A 103 8.04 10.34 12.19
CA GLY A 103 8.83 11.39 11.54
C GLY A 103 8.70 11.39 10.01
N PRO A 104 9.07 10.30 9.32
CA PRO A 104 8.91 10.16 7.87
C PRO A 104 7.48 10.46 7.38
N ILE A 105 6.45 10.01 8.09
CA ILE A 105 5.05 10.30 7.76
C ILE A 105 4.77 11.80 7.87
N HIS A 106 5.25 12.48 8.91
CA HIS A 106 5.08 13.93 9.02
C HIS A 106 5.74 14.69 7.86
N GLN A 107 6.92 14.25 7.41
CA GLN A 107 7.59 14.86 6.25
C GLN A 107 6.84 14.58 4.95
N LEU A 108 6.37 13.35 4.75
CA LEU A 108 5.56 12.95 3.60
C LEU A 108 4.28 13.80 3.49
N MET A 109 3.60 14.05 4.61
CA MET A 109 2.36 14.85 4.61
C MET A 109 2.62 16.33 4.27
N LYS A 110 3.78 16.87 4.65
CA LYS A 110 4.19 18.26 4.37
C LYS A 110 4.71 18.49 2.96
N ASN A 111 4.85 17.43 2.16
CA ASN A 111 5.39 17.53 0.82
C ASN A 111 4.28 17.66 -0.23
N GLU A 112 4.23 18.81 -0.92
CA GLU A 112 3.29 19.05 -2.01
C GLU A 112 3.60 18.25 -3.28
N PHE A 113 4.85 17.83 -3.50
CA PHE A 113 5.24 17.04 -4.67
C PHE A 113 4.70 15.60 -4.66
N VAL A 114 4.12 15.16 -3.55
CA VAL A 114 3.37 13.89 -3.47
C VAL A 114 1.87 14.12 -3.28
N PHE A 115 1.39 15.37 -3.42
CA PHE A 115 -0.01 15.72 -3.29
C PHE A 115 -0.70 15.78 -4.66
N LYS A 116 -1.71 14.93 -4.88
CA LYS A 116 -2.37 14.81 -6.20
C LYS A 116 -2.96 16.13 -6.73
N PRO A 117 -3.66 16.96 -5.93
CA PRO A 117 -4.15 18.26 -6.38
C PRO A 117 -3.08 19.24 -6.86
N PHE A 118 -1.87 19.20 -6.27
CA PHE A 118 -0.73 20.03 -6.72
C PHE A 118 -0.42 19.71 -8.19
N TRP A 119 -0.19 18.45 -8.53
CA TRP A 119 0.12 18.06 -9.91
C TRP A 119 -1.03 18.31 -10.89
N LYS A 120 -2.28 18.14 -10.47
CA LYS A 120 -3.42 18.49 -11.31
C LYS A 120 -3.46 19.99 -11.62
N HIS A 121 -3.10 20.84 -10.66
CA HIS A 121 -2.95 22.27 -10.89
C HIS A 121 -1.80 22.57 -11.86
N GLN A 122 -0.60 22.02 -11.62
CA GLN A 122 0.57 22.24 -12.48
C GLN A 122 0.32 21.80 -13.93
N ASN A 123 -0.46 20.74 -14.13
CA ASN A 123 -0.85 20.25 -15.46
C ASN A 123 -2.05 20.99 -16.07
N GLY A 124 -2.48 22.12 -15.51
CA GLY A 124 -3.55 22.96 -16.06
C GLY A 124 -4.96 22.35 -15.98
N MET A 125 -5.19 21.32 -15.16
CA MET A 125 -6.53 20.74 -15.02
C MET A 125 -7.48 21.75 -14.36
N LYS A 126 -8.66 21.96 -14.98
CA LYS A 126 -9.71 22.82 -14.43
C LYS A 126 -10.17 22.31 -13.06
N GLY A 127 -10.47 23.25 -12.15
CA GLY A 127 -11.00 22.93 -10.81
C GLY A 127 -9.94 22.63 -9.73
N TYR A 128 -8.66 22.92 -9.99
CA TYR A 128 -7.54 22.71 -9.05
C TYR A 128 -6.78 24.00 -8.70
N LYS A 129 -7.34 25.19 -8.98
CA LYS A 129 -6.73 26.47 -8.57
C LYS A 129 -6.69 26.68 -7.05
N ASP A 130 -7.44 25.89 -6.29
CA ASP A 130 -7.53 25.94 -4.83
C ASP A 130 -6.66 24.86 -4.16
N TRP A 131 -5.65 24.31 -4.85
CA TRP A 131 -4.87 23.18 -4.34
C TRP A 131 -4.16 23.51 -3.02
N GLU A 132 -3.65 24.73 -2.82
CA GLU A 132 -3.01 25.15 -1.56
C GLU A 132 -4.01 25.12 -0.40
N VAL A 133 -5.25 25.57 -0.63
CA VAL A 133 -6.32 25.54 0.37
C VAL A 133 -6.65 24.11 0.75
N ARG A 134 -6.71 23.20 -0.23
CA ARG A 134 -6.91 21.76 0.01
C ARG A 134 -5.76 21.14 0.78
N PHE A 135 -4.52 21.50 0.42
CA PHE A 135 -3.31 21.02 1.08
C PHE A 135 -3.29 21.42 2.56
N GLN A 136 -3.55 22.70 2.86
CA GLN A 136 -3.61 23.20 4.23
C GLN A 136 -4.76 22.57 5.03
N ARG A 137 -5.91 22.32 4.39
CA ARG A 137 -7.02 21.60 5.03
C ARG A 137 -6.63 20.17 5.41
N GLU A 138 -5.95 19.45 4.52
CA GLU A 138 -5.52 18.08 4.80
C GLU A 138 -4.42 18.04 5.87
N LEU A 139 -3.48 18.97 5.86
CA LEU A 139 -2.50 19.14 6.94
C LEU A 139 -3.15 19.38 8.30
N ARG A 140 -4.20 20.21 8.36
CA ARG A 140 -4.98 20.40 9.60
C ARG A 140 -5.70 19.13 10.03
N ALA A 141 -6.30 18.39 9.09
CA ALA A 141 -6.93 17.11 9.39
C ALA A 141 -5.91 16.08 9.91
N PHE A 142 -4.74 15.99 9.27
CA PHE A 142 -3.65 15.13 9.72
C PHE A 142 -3.18 15.50 11.14
N LYS A 143 -3.04 16.79 11.46
CA LYS A 143 -2.74 17.26 12.83
C LYS A 143 -3.77 16.79 13.86
N GLN A 144 -5.05 16.73 13.51
CA GLN A 144 -6.10 16.20 14.38
C GLN A 144 -6.05 14.68 14.51
N ILE A 145 -5.63 13.96 13.46
CA ILE A 145 -5.44 12.51 13.51
C ILE A 145 -4.28 12.19 14.46
N VAL A 146 -3.14 12.87 14.34
CA VAL A 146 -1.96 12.59 15.16
C VAL A 146 -2.12 13.01 16.62
N SER A 147 -3.04 13.93 16.93
CA SER A 147 -3.30 14.35 18.32
C SER A 147 -4.00 13.28 19.16
N ARG A 148 -4.59 12.26 18.53
CA ARG A 148 -5.23 11.12 19.20
C ARG A 148 -4.80 9.81 18.54
N LYS A 149 -3.90 9.07 19.17
CA LYS A 149 -3.37 7.82 18.62
C LYS A 149 -4.35 6.67 18.91
N THR A 150 -5.39 6.55 18.09
CA THR A 150 -6.42 5.48 18.17
C THR A 150 -6.36 4.57 16.96
N ASN A 151 -6.97 3.38 17.02
CA ASN A 151 -7.06 2.49 15.85
C ASN A 151 -7.80 3.13 14.68
N ASP A 152 -8.84 3.94 14.94
CA ASP A 152 -9.54 4.69 13.90
C ASP A 152 -8.59 5.69 13.21
N ASN A 153 -7.82 6.43 14.01
CA ASN A 153 -6.83 7.35 13.47
C ASN A 153 -5.66 6.63 12.79
N THR A 154 -5.29 5.41 13.18
CA THR A 154 -4.33 4.57 12.45
C THR A 154 -4.84 4.26 11.04
N LYS A 155 -6.12 3.87 10.89
CA LYS A 155 -6.75 3.61 9.59
C LYS A 155 -6.74 4.86 8.70
N ARG A 156 -7.10 6.01 9.29
CA ARG A 156 -7.11 7.31 8.58
C ARG A 156 -5.70 7.75 8.18
N ALA A 157 -4.72 7.57 9.04
CA ALA A 157 -3.32 7.88 8.75
C ALA A 157 -2.78 7.00 7.61
N LEU A 158 -3.08 5.70 7.61
CA LEU A 158 -2.72 4.79 6.52
C LEU A 158 -3.31 5.25 5.18
N ALA A 159 -4.60 5.62 5.16
CA ALA A 159 -5.24 6.12 3.94
C ALA A 159 -4.53 7.35 3.38
N LEU A 160 -4.13 8.32 4.22
CA LEU A 160 -3.38 9.50 3.80
C LEU A 160 -1.97 9.15 3.32
N VAL A 161 -1.26 8.27 4.03
CA VAL A 161 0.08 7.81 3.64
C VAL A 161 0.03 7.14 2.27
N PHE A 162 -0.87 6.18 2.06
CA PHE A 162 -0.98 5.47 0.79
C PHE A 162 -1.47 6.34 -0.36
N ASP A 163 -2.28 7.38 -0.10
CA ASP A 163 -2.61 8.39 -1.11
C ASP A 163 -1.35 9.15 -1.58
N ARG A 164 -0.47 9.55 -0.66
CA ARG A 164 0.81 10.17 -1.01
C ARG A 164 1.75 9.23 -1.74
N LEU A 165 1.88 7.99 -1.27
CA LEU A 165 2.71 6.98 -1.91
C LEU A 165 2.17 6.59 -3.30
N TYR A 166 0.86 6.67 -3.53
CA TYR A 166 0.27 6.44 -4.85
C TYR A 166 0.72 7.49 -5.88
N VAL A 167 0.80 8.76 -5.50
CA VAL A 167 1.33 9.82 -6.37
C VAL A 167 2.80 9.55 -6.70
N LEU A 168 3.59 9.18 -5.69
CA LEU A 168 5.01 8.82 -5.86
C LEU A 168 5.18 7.62 -6.80
N ARG A 169 4.36 6.58 -6.63
CA ARG A 169 4.31 5.42 -7.53
C ARG A 169 4.03 5.85 -8.97
N ASN A 170 3.08 6.76 -9.18
CA ASN A 170 2.74 7.20 -10.53
C ASN A 170 3.87 8.00 -11.17
N GLN A 171 4.59 8.81 -10.40
CA GLN A 171 5.79 9.49 -10.90
C GLN A 171 6.84 8.49 -11.38
N LEU A 172 7.15 7.46 -10.60
CA LEU A 172 8.13 6.45 -10.97
C LEU A 172 7.68 5.62 -12.19
N VAL A 173 6.46 5.08 -12.16
CA VAL A 173 5.99 4.13 -13.18
C VAL A 173 5.67 4.80 -14.52
N HIS A 174 5.18 6.05 -14.50
CA HIS A 174 4.89 6.78 -15.74
C HIS A 174 6.08 7.61 -16.27
N GLY A 175 7.27 7.46 -15.69
CA GLY A 175 8.48 8.15 -16.14
C GLY A 175 8.51 9.64 -15.78
N GLY A 176 7.71 10.08 -14.81
CA GLY A 176 7.72 11.44 -14.27
C GLY A 176 8.83 11.70 -13.25
N ALA A 177 9.66 10.69 -12.95
CA ALA A 177 10.86 10.79 -12.14
C ALA A 177 12.02 10.09 -12.85
N THR A 178 13.22 10.69 -12.76
CA THR A 178 14.44 10.09 -13.30
C THR A 178 15.05 9.17 -12.26
N TRP A 179 15.38 7.94 -12.68
CA TRP A 179 16.04 6.96 -11.83
C TRP A 179 17.34 7.54 -11.24
N ASP A 180 17.52 7.34 -9.94
CA ASP A 180 18.69 7.79 -9.16
C ASP A 180 18.98 9.31 -9.23
N SER A 181 17.96 10.12 -9.56
CA SER A 181 18.08 11.58 -9.48
C SER A 181 17.95 12.10 -8.03
N GLU A 182 18.52 13.28 -7.77
CA GLU A 182 18.43 13.93 -6.46
C GLU A 182 16.99 14.35 -6.10
N VAL A 183 16.18 14.65 -7.12
CA VAL A 183 14.79 15.09 -6.96
C VAL A 183 13.92 13.91 -6.53
N ASN A 184 13.20 14.06 -5.42
CA ASN A 184 12.33 13.06 -4.78
C ASN A 184 13.04 11.86 -4.11
N ARG A 185 14.38 11.85 -4.01
CA ARG A 185 15.12 10.69 -3.47
C ARG A 185 14.75 10.35 -2.03
N ASN A 186 14.62 11.36 -1.18
CA ASN A 186 14.24 11.16 0.22
C ASN A 186 12.85 10.53 0.35
N GLN A 187 11.91 10.93 -0.51
CA GLN A 187 10.54 10.43 -0.53
C GLN A 187 10.48 8.97 -0.98
N VAL A 188 11.26 8.60 -2.01
CA VAL A 188 11.36 7.21 -2.48
C VAL A 188 11.96 6.33 -1.40
N ARG A 189 13.08 6.74 -0.80
CA ARG A 189 13.73 6.01 0.30
C ARG A 189 12.81 5.82 1.50
N ASP A 190 12.21 6.90 1.98
CA ASP A 190 11.33 6.86 3.16
C ASP A 190 10.04 6.06 2.85
N GLY A 191 9.49 6.22 1.65
CA GLY A 191 8.35 5.44 1.16
C GLY A 191 8.67 3.94 1.05
N ALA A 192 9.84 3.59 0.53
CA ALA A 192 10.31 2.21 0.43
C ALA A 192 10.48 1.59 1.82
N ALA A 193 11.02 2.35 2.79
CA ALA A 193 11.15 1.89 4.18
C ALA A 193 9.80 1.67 4.86
N ILE A 194 8.83 2.58 4.67
CA ILE A 194 7.46 2.43 5.17
C ILE A 194 6.81 1.17 4.60
N LEU A 195 6.87 0.99 3.27
CA LEU A 195 6.29 -0.18 2.61
C LEU A 195 7.00 -1.48 2.99
N ALA A 196 8.32 -1.46 3.14
CA ALA A 196 9.11 -2.64 3.51
C ALA A 196 8.74 -3.17 4.90
N PHE A 197 8.21 -2.31 5.78
CA PHE A 197 7.66 -2.73 7.05
C PHE A 197 6.19 -3.14 6.94
N LEU A 198 5.34 -2.29 6.36
CA LEU A 198 3.90 -2.47 6.41
C LEU A 198 3.41 -3.64 5.55
N ILE A 199 3.98 -3.84 4.36
CA ILE A 199 3.48 -4.85 3.43
C ILE A 199 3.69 -6.27 3.96
N PRO A 200 4.86 -6.65 4.49
CA PRO A 200 5.03 -7.93 5.19
C PRO A 200 4.05 -8.13 6.35
N VAL A 201 3.81 -7.09 7.16
CA VAL A 201 2.84 -7.15 8.27
C VAL A 201 1.42 -7.38 7.76
N PHE A 202 1.00 -6.70 6.69
CA PHE A 202 -0.31 -6.91 6.10
C PHE A 202 -0.49 -8.35 5.61
N VAL A 203 0.50 -8.89 4.89
CA VAL A 203 0.48 -10.26 4.39
C VAL A 203 0.44 -11.28 5.53
N ASP A 204 1.21 -11.04 6.60
CA ASP A 204 1.18 -11.89 7.79
C ASP A 204 -0.19 -11.87 8.48
N VAL A 205 -0.80 -10.69 8.64
CA VAL A 205 -2.16 -10.56 9.17
C VAL A 205 -3.17 -11.32 8.32
N MET A 206 -3.08 -11.24 6.99
CA MET A 206 -3.94 -12.00 6.08
C MET A 206 -3.80 -13.51 6.28
N MET A 207 -2.56 -14.00 6.35
CA MET A 207 -2.26 -15.42 6.54
C MET A 207 -2.72 -15.96 7.90
N SER A 208 -2.66 -15.13 8.95
CA SER A 208 -3.15 -15.50 10.29
C SER A 208 -4.68 -15.49 10.41
N HIS A 209 -5.40 -14.97 9.42
CA HIS A 209 -6.87 -14.86 9.44
C HIS A 209 -7.49 -15.40 8.13
N PRO A 210 -7.35 -16.70 7.85
CA PRO A 210 -7.77 -17.27 6.57
C PRO A 210 -9.28 -17.27 6.33
N GLY A 211 -10.08 -17.20 7.40
CA GLY A 211 -11.54 -17.05 7.32
C GLY A 211 -12.03 -15.62 7.04
N GLY A 212 -11.12 -14.64 6.94
CA GLY A 212 -11.48 -13.28 6.54
C GLY A 212 -11.85 -13.19 5.06
N ASP A 213 -12.83 -12.35 4.73
CA ASP A 213 -13.11 -12.02 3.32
C ASP A 213 -11.99 -11.13 2.74
N TRP A 214 -11.04 -11.72 2.04
CA TRP A 214 -9.92 -10.98 1.41
C TRP A 214 -10.20 -10.60 -0.05
N GLY A 215 -11.43 -10.81 -0.53
CA GLY A 215 -11.84 -10.47 -1.89
C GLY A 215 -11.22 -11.33 -2.99
N GLN A 216 -11.71 -11.17 -4.21
CA GLN A 216 -11.24 -11.88 -5.40
C GLN A 216 -10.00 -11.19 -6.00
N PRO A 217 -8.91 -11.93 -6.32
CA PRO A 217 -7.71 -11.34 -6.90
C PRO A 217 -8.03 -10.60 -8.21
N PHE A 218 -7.43 -9.42 -8.42
CA PHE A 218 -7.66 -8.60 -9.62
C PHE A 218 -7.45 -9.36 -10.95
N TYR A 219 -6.51 -10.30 -10.99
CA TYR A 219 -6.32 -11.20 -12.13
C TYR A 219 -6.32 -12.66 -11.66
N PRO A 220 -7.47 -13.35 -11.63
CA PRO A 220 -7.53 -14.76 -11.22
C PRO A 220 -6.81 -15.67 -12.22
N VAL A 221 -6.45 -16.88 -11.79
CA VAL A 221 -5.89 -17.88 -12.71
C VAL A 221 -7.05 -18.49 -13.49
N VAL A 222 -7.04 -18.38 -14.81
CA VAL A 222 -8.04 -18.99 -15.70
C VAL A 222 -7.45 -20.27 -16.28
N SER A 223 -8.11 -21.41 -16.07
CA SER A 223 -7.74 -22.65 -16.75
C SER A 223 -8.26 -22.61 -18.20
N ARG A 224 -7.42 -23.03 -19.17
CA ARG A 224 -7.74 -22.94 -20.61
C ARG A 224 -8.97 -23.77 -21.04
N ASN A 225 -9.50 -24.64 -20.19
CA ASN A 225 -10.65 -25.49 -20.52
C ASN A 225 -12.01 -24.76 -20.46
N SER A 226 -12.05 -23.53 -19.95
CA SER A 226 -13.30 -22.73 -19.86
C SER A 226 -13.51 -21.79 -21.05
N ALA A 227 -12.54 -21.68 -21.97
CA ALA A 227 -12.54 -20.69 -23.06
C ALA A 227 -12.97 -21.24 -24.43
N TYR A 228 -13.32 -22.52 -24.54
CA TYR A 228 -13.63 -23.19 -25.82
C TYR A 228 -14.91 -24.03 -25.82
N SER A 229 -15.80 -23.89 -24.84
CA SER A 229 -17.12 -24.53 -24.85
C SER A 229 -18.18 -23.72 -25.61
N GLY A 230 -17.76 -23.02 -26.68
CA GLY A 230 -18.62 -22.20 -27.53
C GLY A 230 -18.08 -22.14 -28.96
N VAL A 231 -18.05 -23.30 -29.62
CA VAL A 231 -18.18 -23.42 -31.08
C VAL A 231 -19.44 -24.23 -31.33
#